data_AF-A0A6A2X9E4-F1
#
_entry.id   AF-A0A6A2X9E4-F1
#
_cell.length_a   1.000
_cell.length_b   1.000
_cell.length_c   1.000
_cell.angle_alpha   90.00
_cell.angle_beta   90.00
_cell.angle_gamma   90.00
#
_symmetry.space_group_name_H-M   'P 1'
#
loop_
_entity.id
_entity.type
_entity.pdbx_description
1 polymer ?
#
loop_
_entity_poly.entity_id
_entity_poly.type
_entity_poly.pdbx_seq_one_letter_code
_entity_poly.pdbx_strand_id
1 'polypeptide(L)'
;MQNPNFLIPLLFSIAIPILFLSNFSAESTFCSDSMATTTTLGGVRPSQESQNSAELENLARFAVDEHNKKGNAMVEFVRLVKASEQVVAGTLHHLTLEAMDAGKKKLYEAKVWVKPWMDFKELQEFKHAGDADDSRSFTASDLGANKGVPEPMLQAVATDDPVVRDAADHAVKSIQQRSNSMLPYELKEIVHANAEVLEDSAKLNMLLKLKRGDKEEKFKVEVHQKREGTYHLNHMEHDHS
;
A
#
# COMPACT_ATOMS: atom_id res chain seq x y z
N MET A 1 42.43 -31.20 -35.18
CA MET A 1 43.82 -31.34 -34.68
C MET A 1 43.83 -30.71 -33.29
N GLN A 2 43.45 -31.48 -32.25
CA GLN A 2 44.35 -32.24 -31.36
C GLN A 2 45.36 -31.36 -30.59
N ASN A 3 44.96 -30.95 -29.36
CA ASN A 3 45.57 -31.15 -28.01
C ASN A 3 47.10 -30.91 -27.79
N PRO A 4 47.65 -30.85 -26.55
CA PRO A 4 47.02 -30.82 -25.20
C PRO A 4 47.66 -29.85 -24.16
N ASN A 5 46.91 -29.70 -23.06
CA ASN A 5 47.26 -29.47 -21.65
C ASN A 5 48.72 -29.70 -21.19
N PHE A 6 49.19 -28.84 -20.26
CA PHE A 6 50.10 -29.25 -19.19
C PHE A 6 49.67 -28.65 -17.83
N LEU A 7 49.49 -29.58 -16.90
CA LEU A 7 49.21 -29.48 -15.46
C LEU A 7 50.59 -29.86 -14.83
N ILE A 8 51.10 -29.31 -13.72
CA ILE A 8 50.89 -29.58 -12.27
C ILE A 8 52.05 -28.82 -11.49
N PRO A 9 52.31 -28.96 -10.15
CA PRO A 9 52.08 -27.95 -9.09
C PRO A 9 53.35 -27.68 -8.21
N LEU A 10 53.11 -27.35 -6.91
CA LEU A 10 53.99 -27.46 -5.72
C LEU A 10 54.89 -26.23 -5.40
N LEU A 11 55.19 -25.82 -4.17
CA LEU A 11 54.60 -25.79 -2.83
C LEU A 11 55.63 -25.02 -1.95
N PHE A 12 55.15 -24.36 -0.88
CA PHE A 12 55.84 -23.94 0.36
C PHE A 12 57.13 -23.08 0.30
N SER A 13 57.08 -21.88 0.93
CA SER A 13 57.90 -21.62 2.12
C SER A 13 57.41 -20.39 2.89
N ILE A 14 57.30 -20.56 4.21
CA ILE A 14 56.88 -19.61 5.24
C ILE A 14 58.11 -18.92 5.81
N ALA A 15 58.07 -17.59 6.03
CA ALA A 15 58.73 -16.92 7.16
C ALA A 15 58.24 -15.47 7.32
N ILE A 16 57.38 -15.25 8.32
CA ILE A 16 57.18 -14.01 9.09
C ILE A 16 58.28 -14.07 10.18
N PRO A 17 58.95 -12.99 10.66
CA PRO A 17 58.32 -11.77 11.19
C PRO A 17 59.20 -10.49 11.05
N ILE A 18 59.01 -9.30 11.64
CA ILE A 18 58.58 -8.86 12.97
C ILE A 18 58.46 -7.30 12.91
N LEU A 19 57.47 -6.75 13.63
CA LEU A 19 57.43 -5.45 14.33
C LEU A 19 57.88 -4.15 13.62
N PHE A 20 56.91 -3.27 13.36
CA PHE A 20 56.99 -1.90 13.88
C PHE A 20 55.65 -1.52 14.50
N LEU A 21 55.62 -1.51 15.84
CA LEU A 21 54.58 -0.88 16.65
C LEU A 21 54.85 0.62 16.71
N SER A 22 53.85 1.41 16.34
CA SER A 22 53.56 2.72 16.95
C SER A 22 52.07 2.99 16.75
N ASN A 23 51.22 2.51 17.66
CA ASN A 23 50.62 3.33 18.73
C ASN A 23 49.98 4.63 18.19
N PHE A 24 48.75 4.51 17.68
CA PHE A 24 47.77 5.58 17.86
C PHE A 24 46.52 4.97 18.51
N SER A 25 46.15 5.58 19.62
CA SER A 25 45.25 5.09 20.67
C SER A 25 43.84 5.64 20.48
N ALA A 26 42.87 4.86 20.98
CA ALA A 26 41.42 5.10 21.19
C ALA A 26 40.53 4.96 19.93
N GLU A 27 39.86 3.82 19.68
CA GLU A 27 38.62 3.29 20.31
C GLU A 27 37.43 4.27 20.17
N SER A 28 36.27 3.90 19.60
CA SER A 28 35.46 2.71 19.91
C SER A 28 34.80 2.03 18.70
N THR A 29 35.00 0.72 18.64
CA THR A 29 34.01 -0.34 18.41
C THR A 29 32.54 0.09 18.28
N PHE A 30 31.93 -0.17 17.12
CA PHE A 30 30.79 -1.09 17.13
C PHE A 30 30.71 -1.91 15.84
N CYS A 31 30.48 -3.19 16.06
CA CYS A 31 30.50 -4.28 15.11
C CYS A 31 29.50 -4.06 13.97
N SER A 32 29.91 -4.40 12.75
CA SER A 32 28.99 -4.80 11.70
C SER A 32 28.29 -6.07 12.14
N ASP A 33 27.23 -5.92 12.94
CA ASP A 33 26.29 -6.99 13.19
C ASP A 33 25.25 -6.99 12.07
N SER A 34 25.14 -8.14 11.45
CA SER A 34 24.07 -8.49 10.55
C SER A 34 22.75 -8.37 11.29
N MET A 35 22.01 -7.29 11.04
CA MET A 35 20.57 -7.37 11.12
C MET A 35 20.02 -7.32 9.69
N ALA A 36 19.86 -8.51 9.15
CA ALA A 36 18.73 -8.83 8.29
C ALA A 36 17.46 -8.29 8.98
N THR A 37 17.13 -7.02 8.76
CA THR A 37 15.79 -6.52 9.01
C THR A 37 14.94 -7.10 7.91
N THR A 38 14.36 -8.24 8.25
CA THR A 38 13.29 -8.91 7.53
C THR A 38 12.40 -7.86 6.87
N THR A 39 12.35 -7.92 5.54
CA THR A 39 11.34 -7.26 4.72
C THR A 39 9.98 -7.83 5.09
N THR A 40 9.42 -7.39 6.23
CA THR A 40 8.04 -7.65 6.61
C THR A 40 7.18 -6.75 5.75
N LEU A 41 6.76 -7.28 4.61
CA LEU A 41 5.76 -6.69 3.73
C LEU A 41 4.46 -6.53 4.53
N GLY A 42 3.91 -5.31 4.57
CA GLY A 42 2.57 -5.04 5.09
C GLY A 42 2.43 -4.17 6.35
N GLY A 43 3.52 -3.79 7.03
CA GLY A 43 3.44 -2.87 8.18
C GLY A 43 3.45 -1.40 7.78
N VAL A 44 2.48 -0.61 8.24
CA VAL A 44 2.51 0.87 8.13
C VAL A 44 3.70 1.38 8.93
N ARG A 45 4.70 1.94 8.24
CA ARG A 45 5.89 2.50 8.89
C ARG A 45 5.77 4.03 8.92
N PRO A 46 6.04 4.69 10.05
CA PRO A 46 6.19 6.14 10.05
C PRO A 46 7.40 6.50 9.18
N SER A 47 7.21 7.41 8.23
CA SER A 47 8.33 7.89 7.41
C SER A 47 9.29 8.66 8.32
N GLN A 48 10.57 8.26 8.37
CA GLN A 48 11.59 9.00 9.14
C GLN A 48 11.62 10.46 8.66
N GLU A 49 11.22 11.37 9.55
CA GLU A 49 10.93 12.80 9.28
C GLU A 49 12.10 13.61 8.69
N SER A 50 13.31 13.07 8.60
CA SER A 50 14.50 13.85 8.25
C SER A 50 15.09 13.63 6.85
N GLN A 51 14.79 12.52 6.15
CA GLN A 51 15.38 12.26 4.82
C GLN A 51 14.41 12.43 3.65
N ASN A 52 13.09 12.28 3.88
CA ASN A 52 12.09 12.28 2.79
C ASN A 52 11.07 13.43 2.90
N SER A 53 11.27 14.41 3.79
CA SER A 53 10.29 15.45 4.09
C SER A 53 9.90 16.28 2.86
N ALA A 54 10.87 16.64 2.01
CA ALA A 54 10.61 17.40 0.79
C ALA A 54 9.81 16.59 -0.26
N GLU A 55 10.09 15.30 -0.39
CA GLU A 55 9.37 14.42 -1.32
C GLU A 55 7.92 14.21 -0.87
N LEU A 56 7.71 14.00 0.44
CA LEU A 56 6.40 13.86 1.04
C LEU A 56 5.59 15.16 0.97
N GLU A 57 6.24 16.31 1.12
CA GLU A 57 5.59 17.61 0.95
C GLU A 57 5.15 17.84 -0.52
N ASN A 58 6.00 17.48 -1.49
CA ASN A 58 5.63 17.52 -2.90
C ASN A 58 4.45 16.59 -3.21
N LEU A 59 4.38 15.45 -2.53
CA LEU A 59 3.27 14.51 -2.67
C LEU A 59 1.96 15.06 -2.07
N ALA A 60 2.06 15.77 -0.95
CA ALA A 60 0.93 16.44 -0.31
C ALA A 60 0.39 17.59 -1.17
N ARG A 61 1.27 18.39 -1.78
CA ARG A 61 0.89 19.44 -2.74
C ARG A 61 0.18 18.83 -3.95
N PHE A 62 0.74 17.75 -4.50
CA PHE A 62 0.10 17.02 -5.59
C PHE A 62 -1.31 16.52 -5.23
N ALA A 63 -1.51 15.99 -4.02
CA ALA A 63 -2.82 15.54 -3.57
C ALA A 63 -3.84 16.70 -3.56
N VAL A 64 -3.45 17.87 -3.03
CA VAL A 64 -4.33 19.06 -3.01
C VAL A 64 -4.62 19.56 -4.43
N ASP A 65 -3.63 19.62 -5.29
CA ASP A 65 -3.80 20.05 -6.69
C ASP A 65 -4.76 19.13 -7.45
N GLU A 66 -4.60 17.81 -7.30
CA GLU A 66 -5.48 16.83 -7.95
C GLU A 66 -6.92 16.90 -7.40
N HIS A 67 -7.08 17.14 -6.10
CA HIS A 67 -8.39 17.35 -5.51
C HIS A 67 -9.08 18.60 -6.08
N ASN A 68 -8.35 19.72 -6.17
CA ASN A 68 -8.87 20.97 -6.73
C ASN A 68 -9.25 20.81 -8.21
N LYS A 69 -8.44 20.09 -9.00
CA LYS A 69 -8.75 19.79 -10.42
C LYS A 69 -9.99 18.90 -10.59
N LYS A 70 -10.14 17.85 -9.77
CA LYS A 70 -11.26 16.89 -9.89
C LYS A 70 -12.57 17.42 -9.31
N GLY A 71 -12.51 18.20 -8.23
CA GLY A 71 -13.68 18.60 -7.45
C GLY A 71 -14.12 20.06 -7.59
N ASN A 72 -13.40 20.89 -8.36
CA ASN A 72 -13.56 22.35 -8.35
C ASN A 72 -13.53 22.92 -6.90
N ALA A 73 -12.74 22.30 -6.04
CA ALA A 73 -12.52 22.72 -4.67
C ALA A 73 -11.43 23.79 -4.62
N MET A 74 -11.46 24.64 -3.59
CA MET A 74 -10.46 25.69 -3.37
C MET A 74 -9.74 25.43 -2.04
N VAL A 75 -8.98 24.35 -2.01
CA VAL A 75 -8.19 23.94 -0.85
C VAL A 75 -6.75 24.35 -1.06
N GLU A 76 -6.15 25.04 -0.09
CA GLU A 76 -4.76 25.52 -0.14
C GLU A 76 -3.88 24.76 0.86
N PHE A 77 -2.84 24.09 0.39
CA PHE A 77 -1.91 23.35 1.24
C PHE A 77 -1.16 24.30 2.22
N VAL A 78 -1.21 24.01 3.52
CA VAL A 78 -0.48 24.78 4.55
C VAL A 78 0.76 24.04 5.00
N ARG A 79 0.60 22.81 5.52
CA ARG A 79 1.72 21.99 6.00
C ARG A 79 1.36 20.51 6.02
N LEU A 80 2.38 19.67 5.94
CA LEU A 80 2.25 18.24 6.19
C LEU A 80 2.37 18.00 7.70
N VAL A 81 1.40 17.31 8.29
CA VAL A 81 1.33 17.02 9.74
C VAL A 81 1.88 15.63 10.03
N LYS A 82 1.53 14.65 9.20
CA LYS A 82 1.98 13.27 9.35
C LYS A 82 2.16 12.64 7.99
N ALA A 83 3.18 11.80 7.87
CA ALA A 83 3.35 10.92 6.73
C ALA A 83 3.66 9.51 7.21
N SER A 84 3.01 8.54 6.58
CA SER A 84 3.26 7.12 6.78
C SER A 84 3.34 6.46 5.43
N GLU A 85 4.18 5.45 5.32
CA GLU A 85 4.39 4.70 4.09
C GLU A 85 3.91 3.27 4.28
N GLN A 86 3.21 2.77 3.28
CA GLN A 86 2.74 1.41 3.21
C GLN A 86 3.19 0.79 1.90
N VAL A 87 4.00 -0.26 1.99
CA VAL A 87 4.46 -1.03 0.83
C VAL A 87 3.32 -1.94 0.37
N VAL A 88 2.91 -1.78 -0.89
CA VAL A 88 1.86 -2.56 -1.59
C VAL A 88 2.43 -2.98 -2.95
N ALA A 89 1.61 -3.09 -4.01
CA ALA A 89 2.12 -3.10 -5.41
C ALA A 89 2.62 -1.71 -5.85
N GLY A 90 3.51 -1.11 -5.05
CA GLY A 90 3.99 0.26 -5.11
C GLY A 90 4.31 0.76 -3.72
N THR A 91 4.43 2.07 -3.57
CA THR A 91 4.43 2.74 -2.28
C THR A 91 3.15 3.54 -2.15
N LEU A 92 2.33 3.21 -1.16
CA LEU A 92 1.15 4.00 -0.79
C LEU A 92 1.55 4.92 0.35
N HIS A 93 1.54 6.23 0.09
CA HIS A 93 1.81 7.24 1.08
C HIS A 93 0.50 7.69 1.71
N HIS A 94 0.37 7.50 3.01
CA HIS A 94 -0.68 8.06 3.84
C HIS A 94 -0.20 9.39 4.41
N LEU A 95 -0.79 10.48 3.92
CA LEU A 95 -0.43 11.84 4.27
C LEU A 95 -1.57 12.47 5.04
N THR A 96 -1.26 13.03 6.20
CA THR A 96 -2.17 13.93 6.92
C THR A 96 -1.62 15.33 6.76
N LEU A 97 -2.35 16.20 6.08
CA LEU A 97 -1.96 17.56 5.77
C LEU A 97 -2.97 18.55 6.32
N GLU A 98 -2.49 19.71 6.74
CA GLU A 98 -3.33 20.86 7.06
C GLU A 98 -3.47 21.70 5.80
N ALA A 99 -4.70 22.05 5.47
CA ALA A 99 -5.02 22.90 4.34
C ALA A 99 -6.09 23.93 4.70
N MET A 100 -6.09 25.07 4.01
CA MET A 100 -7.10 26.10 4.14
C MET A 100 -8.21 25.87 3.13
N ASP A 101 -9.43 25.69 3.62
CA ASP A 101 -10.64 25.54 2.81
C ASP A 101 -11.62 26.63 3.25
N ALA A 102 -12.02 27.47 2.29
CA ALA A 102 -12.86 28.66 2.50
C ALA A 102 -12.36 29.58 3.65
N GLY A 103 -11.03 29.70 3.82
CA GLY A 103 -10.40 30.53 4.85
C GLY A 103 -10.33 29.91 6.24
N LYS A 104 -10.77 28.66 6.42
CA LYS A 104 -10.61 27.90 7.66
C LYS A 104 -9.53 26.83 7.50
N LYS A 105 -8.64 26.73 8.48
CA LYS A 105 -7.64 25.66 8.53
C LYS A 105 -8.31 24.36 8.93
N LYS A 106 -8.11 23.33 8.12
CA LYS A 106 -8.73 22.02 8.26
C LYS A 106 -7.70 20.94 8.02
N LEU A 107 -7.88 19.81 8.67
CA LEU A 107 -7.00 18.66 8.52
C LEU A 107 -7.59 17.73 7.46
N TYR A 108 -6.75 17.30 6.54
CA TYR A 108 -7.10 16.40 5.45
C TYR A 108 -6.19 15.19 5.47
N GLU A 109 -6.77 14.04 5.13
CA GLU A 109 -6.07 12.79 4.90
C GLU A 109 -6.08 12.49 3.42
N ALA A 110 -4.88 12.28 2.88
CA ALA A 110 -4.64 11.97 1.49
C ALA A 110 -3.89 10.65 1.37
N LYS A 111 -4.34 9.77 0.48
CA LYS A 111 -3.64 8.54 0.13
C LYS A 111 -3.14 8.65 -1.29
N VAL A 112 -1.82 8.64 -1.46
CA VAL A 112 -1.20 8.77 -2.78
C VAL A 112 -0.43 7.51 -3.11
N TRP A 113 -0.78 6.87 -4.21
CA TRP A 113 -0.15 5.63 -4.65
C TRP A 113 0.89 5.92 -5.74
N VAL A 114 2.13 5.53 -5.47
CA VAL A 114 3.30 5.74 -6.33
C VAL A 114 3.85 4.39 -6.77
N LYS A 115 4.05 4.21 -8.08
CA LYS A 115 4.76 3.05 -8.65
C LYS A 115 5.95 3.57 -9.46
N PRO A 116 7.16 3.62 -8.87
CA PRO A 116 8.34 4.18 -9.51
C PRO A 116 8.72 3.47 -10.82
N TRP A 117 8.44 2.17 -10.94
CA TRP A 117 8.73 1.39 -12.14
C TRP A 117 7.74 1.61 -13.30
N MET A 118 6.69 2.41 -13.11
CA MET A 118 5.71 2.77 -14.14
C MET A 118 5.55 4.30 -14.28
N ASP A 119 6.36 5.09 -13.56
CA ASP A 119 6.16 6.55 -13.41
C ASP A 119 4.72 6.94 -13.05
N PHE A 120 4.04 6.07 -12.29
CA PHE A 120 2.63 6.22 -11.97
C PHE A 120 2.48 6.86 -10.59
N LYS A 121 1.69 7.92 -10.53
CA LYS A 121 1.33 8.61 -9.30
C LYS A 121 -0.15 9.00 -9.34
N GLU A 122 -0.94 8.50 -8.40
CA GLU A 122 -2.37 8.78 -8.34
C GLU A 122 -2.84 9.05 -6.91
N LEU A 123 -3.67 10.09 -6.77
CA LEU A 123 -4.45 10.33 -5.56
C LEU A 123 -5.60 9.31 -5.50
N GLN A 124 -5.47 8.34 -4.60
CA GLN A 124 -6.50 7.33 -4.36
C GLN A 124 -7.66 7.92 -3.55
N GLU A 125 -7.34 8.69 -2.53
CA GLU A 125 -8.33 9.17 -1.57
C GLU A 125 -7.91 10.53 -1.02
N PHE A 126 -8.89 11.43 -0.86
CA PHE A 126 -8.73 12.71 -0.19
C PHE A 126 -9.97 12.97 0.67
N LYS A 127 -9.81 12.95 1.98
CA LYS A 127 -10.89 13.07 2.96
C LYS A 127 -10.57 14.18 3.96
N HIS A 128 -11.60 14.88 4.41
CA HIS A 128 -11.48 15.76 5.57
C HIS A 128 -11.42 14.89 6.83
N ALA A 129 -10.40 15.08 7.68
CA ALA A 129 -10.14 14.25 8.86
C ALA A 129 -11.12 14.49 10.03
N GLY A 130 -12.32 15.02 9.75
CA GLY A 130 -13.35 15.39 10.74
C GLY A 130 -13.00 16.62 11.60
N ASP A 131 -13.95 17.53 11.72
CA ASP A 131 -13.87 18.68 12.62
C ASP A 131 -13.84 18.23 14.10
N ALA A 132 -12.68 18.36 14.75
CA ALA A 132 -12.55 18.17 16.20
C ALA A 132 -13.18 19.32 17.03
N ASP A 133 -14.10 20.12 16.46
CA ASP A 133 -14.64 21.29 17.17
C ASP A 133 -16.12 21.64 16.95
N ASP A 134 -16.97 20.77 16.37
CA ASP A 134 -18.42 21.05 16.31
C ASP A 134 -19.33 19.84 16.62
N SER A 135 -18.91 18.98 17.56
CA SER A 135 -19.80 18.04 18.25
C SER A 135 -19.58 17.97 19.77
N ARG A 136 -19.17 19.09 20.39
CA ARG A 136 -19.37 19.26 21.85
C ARG A 136 -20.85 19.52 22.16
N SER A 137 -21.69 18.54 21.88
CA SER A 137 -22.94 18.30 22.60
C SER A 137 -23.01 16.85 23.06
N PHE A 138 -21.90 16.31 23.54
CA PHE A 138 -21.98 15.29 24.57
C PHE A 138 -21.60 15.98 25.87
N THR A 139 -22.63 16.25 26.67
CA THR A 139 -22.49 16.62 28.08
C THR A 139 -21.76 15.45 28.75
N ALA A 140 -20.43 15.52 28.77
CA ALA A 140 -19.56 14.56 29.42
C ALA A 140 -19.63 14.79 30.93
N SER A 141 -20.75 14.37 31.53
CA SER A 141 -20.75 13.89 32.90
C SER A 141 -20.77 12.38 32.82
N ASP A 142 -19.74 11.79 33.42
CA ASP A 142 -19.60 10.37 33.70
C ASP A 142 -19.44 9.42 32.51
N LEU A 143 -18.20 8.97 32.34
CA LEU A 143 -17.76 7.57 32.26
C LEU A 143 -16.55 7.48 31.33
N GLY A 144 -15.37 7.46 31.96
CA GLY A 144 -14.10 7.30 31.28
C GLY A 144 -13.99 5.94 30.60
N ALA A 145 -14.07 5.94 29.28
CA ALA A 145 -13.35 5.05 28.37
C ALA A 145 -13.79 5.37 26.95
N ASN A 146 -12.89 5.89 26.11
CA ASN A 146 -13.01 5.65 24.68
C ASN A 146 -11.61 5.43 24.09
N LYS A 147 -11.31 4.15 23.85
CA LYS A 147 -10.34 3.72 22.86
C LYS A 147 -10.75 4.35 21.53
N GLY A 148 -9.77 4.88 20.81
CA GLY A 148 -9.97 5.47 19.49
C GLY A 148 -10.84 4.58 18.62
N VAL A 149 -11.86 5.19 18.03
CA VAL A 149 -12.68 4.59 16.98
C VAL A 149 -11.71 4.13 15.89
N PRO A 150 -11.59 2.82 15.63
CA PRO A 150 -10.75 2.34 14.55
C PRO A 150 -11.32 2.86 13.24
N GLU A 151 -10.45 3.42 12.39
CA GLU A 151 -10.73 3.51 10.96
C GLU A 151 -11.35 2.18 10.48
N PRO A 152 -12.33 2.18 9.55
CA PRO A 152 -12.73 0.97 8.85
C PRO A 152 -11.48 0.36 8.24
N MET A 153 -10.98 -0.66 8.93
CA MET A 153 -9.66 -1.21 8.70
C MET A 153 -9.72 -1.88 7.34
N LEU A 154 -9.16 -1.25 6.30
CA LEU A 154 -8.95 -1.89 5.01
C LEU A 154 -7.95 -3.02 5.24
N GLN A 155 -8.49 -4.19 5.55
CA GLN A 155 -7.69 -5.35 5.87
C GLN A 155 -7.35 -6.00 4.54
N ALA A 156 -6.06 -5.94 4.18
CA ALA A 156 -5.54 -6.73 3.08
C ALA A 156 -5.82 -8.20 3.42
N VAL A 157 -6.67 -8.85 2.62
CA VAL A 157 -7.05 -10.24 2.87
C VAL A 157 -6.12 -11.13 2.07
N ALA A 158 -5.75 -12.27 2.65
CA ALA A 158 -5.01 -13.28 1.92
C ALA A 158 -5.81 -13.69 0.67
N THR A 159 -5.16 -13.73 -0.48
CA THR A 159 -5.76 -14.18 -1.74
C THR A 159 -6.17 -15.65 -1.71
N ASP A 160 -5.61 -16.41 -0.76
CA ASP A 160 -5.91 -17.83 -0.52
C ASP A 160 -7.09 -18.06 0.44
N ASP A 161 -7.70 -16.99 0.96
CA ASP A 161 -8.86 -17.11 1.84
C ASP A 161 -10.06 -17.72 1.09
N PRO A 162 -10.71 -18.76 1.63
CA PRO A 162 -11.90 -19.36 1.02
C PRO A 162 -13.01 -18.34 0.75
N VAL A 163 -13.16 -17.30 1.58
CA VAL A 163 -14.17 -16.24 1.39
C VAL A 163 -13.86 -15.41 0.15
N VAL A 164 -12.59 -15.07 -0.04
CA VAL A 164 -12.13 -14.29 -1.21
C VAL A 164 -12.29 -15.12 -2.49
N ARG A 165 -11.99 -16.42 -2.42
CA ARG A 165 -12.13 -17.33 -3.56
C ARG A 165 -13.59 -17.50 -3.99
N ASP A 166 -14.48 -17.73 -3.03
CA ASP A 166 -15.92 -17.86 -3.28
C ASP A 166 -16.51 -16.56 -3.84
N ALA A 167 -16.12 -15.41 -3.30
CA ALA A 167 -16.49 -14.10 -3.82
C ALA A 167 -15.96 -13.86 -5.25
N ALA A 168 -14.73 -14.30 -5.54
CA ALA A 168 -14.13 -14.20 -6.86
C ALA A 168 -14.87 -15.09 -7.88
N ASP A 169 -15.16 -16.34 -7.52
CA ASP A 169 -15.92 -17.26 -8.38
C ASP A 169 -17.34 -16.73 -8.66
N HIS A 170 -17.99 -16.17 -7.64
CA HIS A 170 -19.27 -15.49 -7.80
C HIS A 170 -19.17 -14.28 -8.73
N ALA A 171 -18.09 -13.49 -8.62
CA ALA A 171 -17.82 -12.36 -9.49
C ALA A 171 -17.60 -12.81 -10.95
N VAL A 172 -16.79 -13.86 -11.19
CA VAL A 172 -16.58 -14.39 -12.55
C VAL A 172 -17.88 -14.87 -13.17
N LYS A 173 -18.71 -15.59 -12.41
CA LYS A 173 -20.04 -16.01 -12.86
C LYS A 173 -20.93 -14.82 -13.22
N SER A 174 -20.93 -13.80 -12.38
CA SER A 174 -21.69 -12.56 -12.60
C SER A 174 -21.20 -11.80 -13.83
N ILE A 175 -19.87 -11.71 -14.03
CA ILE A 175 -19.24 -11.10 -15.21
C ILE A 175 -19.62 -11.87 -16.46
N GLN A 176 -19.54 -13.20 -16.45
CA GLN A 176 -19.92 -14.04 -17.59
C GLN A 176 -21.40 -13.87 -17.96
N GLN A 177 -22.30 -13.79 -16.97
CA GLN A 177 -23.73 -13.58 -17.21
C GLN A 177 -24.05 -12.19 -17.77
N ARG A 178 -23.33 -11.16 -17.29
CA ARG A 178 -23.50 -9.77 -17.75
C ARG A 178 -22.80 -9.49 -19.07
N SER A 179 -21.79 -10.28 -19.42
CA SER A 179 -21.04 -10.14 -20.66
C SER A 179 -21.72 -10.90 -21.79
N ASN A 180 -21.74 -10.31 -22.99
CA ASN A 180 -22.15 -11.01 -24.21
C ASN A 180 -21.05 -11.94 -24.76
N SER A 181 -20.22 -12.52 -23.90
CA SER A 181 -19.08 -13.36 -24.30
C SER A 181 -19.53 -14.80 -24.55
N MET A 182 -19.30 -15.31 -25.75
CA MET A 182 -19.53 -16.72 -26.10
C MET A 182 -18.46 -17.67 -25.53
N LEU A 183 -17.34 -17.13 -25.07
CA LEU A 183 -16.26 -17.88 -24.42
C LEU A 183 -16.34 -17.69 -22.90
N PRO A 184 -16.17 -18.76 -22.11
CA PRO A 184 -16.18 -18.67 -20.66
C PRO A 184 -14.98 -17.87 -20.15
N TYR A 185 -15.21 -17.01 -19.16
CA TYR A 185 -14.12 -16.42 -18.38
C TYR A 185 -13.59 -17.43 -17.37
N GLU A 186 -12.27 -17.64 -17.38
CA GLU A 186 -11.55 -18.46 -16.41
C GLU A 186 -10.75 -17.56 -15.46
N LEU A 187 -10.90 -17.75 -14.15
CA LEU A 187 -10.07 -17.06 -13.17
C LEU A 187 -8.64 -17.60 -13.22
N LYS A 188 -7.69 -16.77 -13.64
CA LYS A 188 -6.26 -17.13 -13.68
C LYS A 188 -5.58 -16.85 -12.34
N GLU A 189 -5.75 -15.63 -11.83
CA GLU A 189 -5.16 -15.19 -10.57
C GLU A 189 -5.97 -14.07 -9.92
N ILE A 190 -5.91 -14.00 -8.59
CA ILE A 190 -6.39 -12.86 -7.80
C ILE A 190 -5.16 -12.02 -7.51
N VAL A 191 -5.03 -10.87 -8.18
CA VAL A 191 -3.84 -10.02 -8.08
C VAL A 191 -3.81 -9.31 -6.73
N HIS A 192 -4.96 -8.79 -6.29
CA HIS A 192 -5.13 -8.12 -4.99
C HIS A 192 -6.53 -8.36 -4.44
N ALA A 193 -6.66 -8.45 -3.12
CA ALA A 193 -7.94 -8.54 -2.43
C ALA A 193 -7.89 -7.73 -1.12
N ASN A 194 -8.84 -6.83 -0.94
CA ASN A 194 -9.02 -6.04 0.28
C ASN A 194 -10.45 -6.19 0.76
N ALA A 195 -10.65 -6.36 2.06
CA ALA A 195 -11.97 -6.38 2.67
C ALA A 195 -12.15 -5.20 3.61
N GLU A 196 -13.34 -4.63 3.55
CA GLU A 196 -13.83 -3.58 4.43
C GLU A 196 -15.04 -4.17 5.16
N VAL A 197 -14.91 -4.39 6.46
CA VAL A 197 -16.00 -4.91 7.29
C VAL A 197 -16.84 -3.73 7.77
N LEU A 198 -18.05 -3.58 7.23
CA LEU A 198 -19.07 -2.66 7.75
C LEU A 198 -19.98 -3.40 8.74
N GLU A 199 -20.77 -2.64 9.49
CA GLU A 199 -21.69 -3.16 10.50
C GLU A 199 -22.57 -4.31 9.95
N ASP A 200 -23.21 -4.14 8.80
CA ASP A 200 -24.19 -5.10 8.25
C ASP A 200 -23.75 -5.84 6.96
N SER A 201 -22.59 -5.51 6.41
CA SER A 201 -22.06 -6.09 5.17
C SER A 201 -20.54 -6.00 5.10
N ALA A 202 -19.88 -6.95 4.46
CA ALA A 202 -18.47 -6.85 4.12
C ALA A 202 -18.33 -6.45 2.65
N LYS A 203 -17.56 -5.39 2.37
CA LYS A 203 -17.22 -4.94 1.03
C LYS A 203 -15.84 -5.49 0.66
N LEU A 204 -15.78 -6.33 -0.38
CA LEU A 204 -14.55 -6.90 -0.92
C LEU A 204 -14.20 -6.20 -2.23
N ASN A 205 -13.04 -5.56 -2.26
CA ASN A 205 -12.46 -4.97 -3.46
C ASN A 205 -11.34 -5.90 -3.95
N MET A 206 -11.51 -6.46 -5.15
CA MET A 206 -10.56 -7.42 -5.72
C MET A 206 -10.12 -7.00 -7.12
N LEU A 207 -8.89 -7.33 -7.48
CA LEU A 207 -8.38 -7.24 -8.84
C LEU A 207 -8.16 -8.66 -9.37
N LEU A 208 -9.02 -9.08 -10.28
CA LEU A 208 -9.01 -10.42 -10.87
C LEU A 208 -8.32 -10.36 -12.22
N LYS A 209 -7.52 -11.38 -12.53
CA LYS A 209 -7.04 -11.62 -13.89
C LYS A 209 -7.79 -12.80 -14.46
N LEU A 210 -8.57 -12.54 -15.48
CA LEU A 210 -9.41 -13.51 -16.16
C LEU A 210 -8.79 -13.85 -17.52
N LYS A 211 -8.92 -15.11 -17.92
CA LYS A 211 -8.57 -15.58 -19.25
C LYS A 211 -9.85 -15.85 -20.02
N ARG A 212 -9.92 -15.31 -21.24
CA ARG A 212 -11.03 -15.51 -22.19
C ARG A 212 -10.44 -16.03 -23.49
N GLY A 213 -10.52 -17.34 -23.71
CA GLY A 213 -9.82 -17.99 -24.83
C GLY A 213 -8.32 -17.74 -24.72
N ASP A 214 -7.72 -17.09 -25.72
CA ASP A 214 -6.28 -16.76 -25.73
C ASP A 214 -5.96 -15.35 -25.20
N LYS A 215 -6.96 -14.63 -24.69
CA LYS A 215 -6.79 -13.27 -24.16
C LYS A 215 -6.79 -13.27 -22.64
N GLU A 216 -5.86 -12.52 -22.05
CA GLU A 216 -5.82 -12.27 -20.61
C GLU A 216 -6.27 -10.83 -20.34
N GLU A 217 -7.21 -10.66 -19.43
CA GLU A 217 -7.85 -9.39 -19.11
C GLU A 217 -7.90 -9.22 -17.59
N LYS A 218 -7.69 -7.99 -17.11
CA LYS A 218 -7.80 -7.67 -15.69
C LYS A 218 -9.15 -6.99 -15.44
N PHE A 219 -9.75 -7.31 -14.31
CA PHE A 219 -11.03 -6.78 -13.88
C PHE A 219 -10.93 -6.33 -12.42
N LYS A 220 -11.25 -5.07 -12.19
CA LYS A 220 -11.48 -4.54 -10.85
C LYS A 220 -12.92 -4.82 -10.48
N VAL A 221 -13.14 -5.56 -9.40
CA VAL A 221 -14.47 -5.98 -8.95
C VAL A 221 -14.70 -5.56 -7.51
N GLU A 222 -15.92 -5.10 -7.24
CA GLU A 222 -16.40 -4.81 -5.90
C GLU A 222 -17.58 -5.73 -5.58
N VAL A 223 -17.38 -6.62 -4.61
CA VAL A 223 -18.36 -7.60 -4.16
C VAL A 223 -18.79 -7.23 -2.75
N HIS A 224 -20.09 -7.05 -2.52
CA HIS A 224 -20.63 -6.93 -1.16
C HIS A 224 -21.17 -8.28 -0.71
N GLN A 225 -20.68 -8.72 0.44
CA GLN A 225 -21.18 -9.87 1.17
C GLN A 225 -22.11 -9.37 2.27
N LYS A 226 -23.38 -9.80 2.24
CA LYS A 226 -24.32 -9.54 3.34
C LYS A 226 -24.13 -10.58 4.45
N ARG A 227 -24.54 -10.27 5.69
CA ARG A 227 -24.57 -11.27 6.79
C ARG A 227 -25.37 -12.54 6.46
N GLU A 228 -26.29 -12.46 5.50
CA GLU A 228 -27.07 -13.57 4.96
C GLU A 228 -26.24 -14.54 4.08
N GLY A 229 -24.94 -14.29 3.88
CA GLY A 229 -24.07 -15.11 3.03
C GLY A 229 -24.28 -14.90 1.52
N THR A 230 -25.09 -13.91 1.14
CA THR A 230 -25.34 -13.56 -0.26
C THR A 230 -24.28 -12.57 -0.75
N TYR A 231 -23.66 -12.87 -1.90
CA TYR A 231 -22.74 -11.97 -2.59
C TYR A 231 -23.46 -11.17 -3.66
N HIS A 232 -23.17 -9.88 -3.74
CA HIS A 232 -23.65 -9.01 -4.80
C HIS A 232 -22.49 -8.25 -5.44
N LEU A 233 -22.34 -8.40 -6.76
CA LEU A 233 -21.36 -7.65 -7.53
C LEU A 233 -21.91 -6.24 -7.81
N ASN A 234 -21.45 -5.26 -7.04
CA ASN A 234 -21.89 -3.86 -7.18
C ASN A 234 -21.22 -3.18 -8.37
N HIS A 235 -19.91 -3.36 -8.49
CA HIS A 235 -19.12 -2.67 -9.52
C HIS A 235 -18.15 -3.64 -10.19
N MET A 236 -18.01 -3.50 -11.50
CA MET A 236 -17.02 -4.21 -12.30
C MET A 236 -16.48 -3.27 -13.38
N GLU A 237 -15.17 -3.16 -13.47
CA GLU A 237 -14.49 -2.32 -14.45
C GLU A 237 -13.32 -3.11 -15.08
N HIS A 238 -13.13 -2.94 -16.39
CA HIS A 238 -11.95 -3.46 -17.06
C HIS A 238 -10.75 -2.61 -16.67
N ASP A 239 -9.72 -3.23 -16.12
CA ASP A 239 -8.44 -2.55 -15.92
C ASP A 239 -7.60 -2.72 -17.20
N HIS A 240 -7.42 -1.61 -17.93
CA HIS A 240 -6.66 -1.56 -19.17
C HIS A 240 -5.16 -1.29 -18.95
N SER A 241 -4.69 -1.34 -17.68
CA SER A 241 -3.31 -1.04 -17.27
C SER A 241 -2.31 -2.19 -17.39
#